data_AF-A0A914FBM1-F1
#
_entry.id   AF-A0A914FBM1-F1
#
_cell.length_a   1.000
_cell.length_b   1.000
_cell.length_c   1.000
_cell.angle_alpha   90.00
_cell.angle_beta   90.00
_cell.angle_gamma   90.00
#
_symmetry.space_group_name_H-M   'P 1'
#
loop_
_entity.id
_entity.type
_entity.pdbx_description
1 polymer ?
#
loop_
_entity_poly.entity_id
_entity_poly.type
_entity_poly.pdbx_seq_one_letter_code
_entity_poly.pdbx_strand_id
1 'polypeptide(L)'
;MIKDLGLQWVILGHSERRHVFGESDDLIAEKTVHALESGLSVIFCIGEKLDEREAGKTKEVNFRQLQAIVDKKVDWSKIVVAYEPVWAIGTGKTASPEQAQEAHEWIREFLKEKVSQDVASNTRIIYGGSVTADNAAELGKKGDIDGFLVGGASLKPDFVKIINARS
;
A
#
# COMPACT_ATOMS: atom_id res chain seq x y z
N MET A 1 6.54 2.76 -23.12
CA MET A 1 5.85 1.47 -23.32
C MET A 1 4.46 1.46 -22.69
N ILE A 2 4.28 1.29 -21.36
CA ILE A 2 2.92 1.14 -20.78
C ILE A 2 2.03 2.38 -20.96
N LYS A 3 2.62 3.58 -20.89
CA LYS A 3 1.91 4.84 -21.18
C LYS A 3 1.44 4.92 -22.64
N ASP A 4 2.25 4.44 -23.57
CA ASP A 4 1.92 4.42 -25.00
C ASP A 4 0.75 3.46 -25.31
N LEU A 5 0.54 2.47 -24.43
CA LEU A 5 -0.62 1.58 -24.45
C LEU A 5 -1.85 2.17 -23.74
N GLY A 6 -1.79 3.41 -23.27
CA GLY A 6 -2.88 4.10 -22.56
C GLY A 6 -3.03 3.69 -21.09
N LEU A 7 -2.10 2.91 -20.53
CA LEU A 7 -2.12 2.56 -19.11
C LEU A 7 -1.69 3.76 -18.25
N GLN A 8 -2.37 3.95 -17.13
CA GLN A 8 -2.21 5.13 -16.27
C GLN A 8 -1.54 4.84 -14.93
N TRP A 9 -1.52 3.57 -14.50
CA TRP A 9 -1.06 3.17 -13.17
C TRP A 9 0.04 2.12 -13.26
N VAL A 10 0.95 2.15 -12.28
CA VAL A 10 1.95 1.12 -12.05
C VAL A 10 2.02 0.77 -10.57
N ILE A 11 2.14 -0.52 -10.26
CA ILE A 11 2.41 -1.01 -8.90
C ILE A 11 3.93 -1.09 -8.72
N LEU A 12 4.46 -0.46 -7.67
CA LEU A 12 5.88 -0.43 -7.37
C LEU A 12 6.12 -0.83 -5.91
N GLY A 13 7.18 -1.61 -5.70
CA GLY A 13 7.56 -2.07 -4.37
C GLY A 13 6.69 -3.19 -3.79
N HIS A 14 5.92 -3.89 -4.62
CA HIS A 14 5.17 -5.07 -4.16
C HIS A 14 6.10 -6.06 -3.45
N SER A 15 5.61 -6.71 -2.39
CA SER A 15 6.40 -7.59 -1.52
C SER A 15 7.21 -8.65 -2.28
N GLU A 16 6.63 -9.26 -3.31
CA GLU A 16 7.31 -10.24 -4.18
C GLU A 16 8.53 -9.62 -4.89
N ARG A 17 8.42 -8.36 -5.36
CA ARG A 17 9.54 -7.64 -5.99
C ARG A 17 10.63 -7.33 -4.99
N ARG A 18 10.28 -6.96 -3.76
CA ARG A 18 11.23 -6.71 -2.67
C ARG A 18 11.96 -7.99 -2.24
N HIS A 19 11.23 -9.08 -2.05
CA HIS A 19 11.76 -10.27 -1.35
C HIS A 19 12.21 -11.40 -2.27
N VAL A 20 11.60 -11.56 -3.44
CA VAL A 20 11.98 -12.59 -4.42
C VAL A 20 13.01 -12.03 -5.41
N PHE A 21 12.79 -10.80 -5.87
CA PHE A 21 13.68 -10.16 -6.86
C PHE A 21 14.73 -9.22 -6.24
N GLY A 22 14.66 -8.97 -4.93
CA GLY A 22 15.66 -8.18 -4.20
C GLY A 22 15.63 -6.69 -4.50
N GLU A 23 14.49 -6.12 -4.90
CA GLU A 23 14.39 -4.67 -5.15
C GLU A 23 14.51 -3.88 -3.82
N SER A 24 15.53 -3.03 -3.73
CA SER A 24 15.80 -2.19 -2.57
C SER A 24 14.87 -0.97 -2.52
N ASP A 25 14.77 -0.35 -1.33
CA ASP A 25 13.98 0.88 -1.15
C ASP A 25 14.44 2.00 -2.10
N ASP A 26 15.75 2.19 -2.24
CA ASP A 26 16.32 3.20 -3.14
C ASP A 26 15.93 2.97 -4.59
N LEU A 27 16.04 1.73 -5.07
CA LEU A 27 15.65 1.37 -6.44
C LEU A 27 14.15 1.62 -6.67
N ILE A 28 13.31 1.26 -5.71
CA ILE A 28 11.87 1.45 -5.82
C ILE A 28 11.51 2.94 -5.77
N ALA A 29 12.22 3.74 -4.97
CA ALA A 29 12.06 5.19 -4.93
C ALA A 29 12.47 5.84 -6.26
N GLU A 30 13.58 5.41 -6.88
CA GLU A 30 14.01 5.86 -8.21
C GLU A 30 12.99 5.52 -9.30
N LYS A 31 12.44 4.30 -9.28
CA LYS A 31 11.34 3.90 -10.19
C LYS A 31 10.09 4.75 -9.97
N THR A 32 9.78 5.10 -8.73
CA THR A 32 8.63 5.93 -8.38
C THR A 32 8.77 7.33 -8.97
N VAL A 33 9.93 7.98 -8.79
CA VAL A 33 10.24 9.27 -9.41
C VAL A 33 10.06 9.19 -10.93
N HIS A 34 10.71 8.21 -11.56
CA HIS A 34 10.66 8.07 -13.02
C HIS A 34 9.23 7.83 -13.55
N ALA A 35 8.43 7.03 -12.85
CA ALA A 35 7.04 6.77 -13.22
C ALA A 35 6.19 8.06 -13.17
N LEU A 36 6.34 8.85 -12.11
CA LEU A 36 5.61 10.11 -11.91
C LEU A 36 6.02 11.16 -12.95
N GLU A 37 7.31 11.32 -13.22
CA GLU A 37 7.84 12.22 -14.27
C GLU A 37 7.37 11.79 -15.66
N SER A 38 7.23 10.48 -15.87
CA SER A 38 6.65 9.92 -17.09
C SER A 38 5.13 10.12 -17.16
N GLY A 39 4.49 10.66 -16.12
CA GLY A 39 3.07 10.97 -16.08
C GLY A 39 2.16 9.80 -15.68
N LEU A 40 2.72 8.71 -15.16
CA LEU A 40 1.97 7.62 -14.55
C LEU A 40 1.62 7.97 -13.10
N SER A 41 0.58 7.32 -12.58
CA SER A 41 0.29 7.28 -11.16
C SER A 41 0.85 5.98 -10.55
N VAL A 42 1.17 6.02 -9.26
CA VAL A 42 1.88 4.93 -8.57
C VAL A 42 1.05 4.37 -7.42
N ILE A 43 0.90 3.05 -7.38
CA ILE A 43 0.52 2.32 -6.17
C ILE A 43 1.84 1.85 -5.53
N PHE A 44 2.24 2.51 -4.45
CA PHE A 44 3.49 2.29 -3.74
C PHE A 44 3.26 1.33 -2.57
N CYS A 45 3.78 0.11 -2.69
CA CYS A 45 3.59 -0.94 -1.72
C CYS A 45 4.65 -0.91 -0.61
N ILE A 46 4.18 -1.06 0.62
CA ILE A 46 4.98 -1.17 1.83
C ILE A 46 4.44 -2.29 2.73
N GLY A 47 5.27 -2.80 3.62
CA GLY A 47 4.83 -3.79 4.60
C GLY A 47 5.99 -4.54 5.24
N GLU A 48 5.72 -5.04 6.45
CA GLU A 48 6.64 -5.84 7.24
C GLU A 48 6.42 -7.35 7.05
N LYS A 49 7.48 -8.12 7.25
CA LYS A 49 7.46 -9.59 7.35
C LYS A 49 6.94 -10.06 8.70
N LEU A 50 6.66 -11.36 8.81
CA LEU A 50 6.13 -11.95 10.03
C LEU A 50 7.09 -11.78 11.23
N ASP A 51 8.38 -12.05 11.02
CA ASP A 51 9.43 -11.91 12.04
C ASP A 51 9.60 -10.46 12.49
N GLU A 52 9.46 -9.50 11.57
CA GLU A 52 9.46 -8.07 11.88
C GLU A 52 8.22 -7.66 12.69
N ARG A 53 7.03 -8.19 12.37
CA ARG A 53 5.80 -7.97 13.15
C ARG A 53 5.94 -8.53 14.56
N GLU A 54 6.38 -9.78 14.69
CA GLU A 54 6.57 -10.46 15.99
C GLU A 54 7.65 -9.76 16.85
N ALA A 55 8.64 -9.13 16.21
CA ALA A 55 9.64 -8.31 16.88
C ALA A 55 9.19 -6.87 17.20
N GLY A 56 7.94 -6.49 16.90
CA GLY A 56 7.42 -5.14 17.14
C GLY A 56 7.96 -4.07 16.19
N LYS A 57 8.52 -4.45 15.03
CA LYS A 57 9.20 -3.55 14.08
C LYS A 57 8.31 -3.02 12.95
N THR A 58 7.00 -3.22 13.03
CA THR A 58 6.04 -2.79 11.99
C THR A 58 6.23 -1.31 11.61
N LYS A 59 6.28 -0.39 12.59
CA LYS A 59 6.51 1.04 12.33
C LYS A 59 7.85 1.30 11.65
N GLU A 60 8.92 0.72 12.20
CA GLU A 60 10.29 0.89 11.71
C GLU A 60 10.39 0.52 10.23
N VAL A 61 9.84 -0.63 9.84
CA VAL A 61 9.88 -1.13 8.46
C VAL A 61 9.06 -0.25 7.52
N ASN A 62 7.80 0.03 7.86
CA ASN A 62 6.92 0.84 7.02
C ASN A 62 7.45 2.28 6.86
N PHE A 63 7.98 2.87 7.93
CA PHE A 63 8.54 4.22 7.90
C PHE A 63 9.83 4.28 7.09
N ARG A 64 10.72 3.29 7.22
CA ARG A 64 11.92 3.19 6.38
C ARG A 64 11.57 3.13 4.90
N GLN A 65 10.61 2.28 4.52
CA GLN A 65 10.19 2.12 3.13
C GLN A 65 9.52 3.40 2.57
N LEU A 66 8.70 4.10 3.37
CA LEU A 66 8.10 5.38 2.98
C LEU A 66 9.13 6.52 2.93
N GLN A 67 10.08 6.55 3.85
CA GLN A 67 11.11 7.58 3.91
C GLN A 67 11.89 7.67 2.59
N ALA A 68 12.14 6.53 1.94
CA ALA A 68 12.82 6.47 0.66
C ALA A 68 12.16 7.32 -0.44
N ILE A 69 10.82 7.43 -0.47
CA ILE A 69 10.12 8.32 -1.42
C ILE A 69 9.91 9.74 -0.87
N VAL A 70 9.80 9.92 0.45
CA VAL A 70 9.77 11.24 1.08
C VAL A 70 11.05 12.02 0.74
N ASP A 71 12.21 11.37 0.82
CA ASP A 71 13.51 11.99 0.54
C ASP A 71 13.67 12.46 -0.91
N LYS A 72 12.91 11.85 -1.85
CA LYS A 72 12.88 12.25 -3.26
C LYS A 72 11.98 13.45 -3.52
N LYS A 73 11.19 13.92 -2.54
CA LYS A 73 10.28 15.08 -2.66
C LYS A 73 9.31 14.97 -3.85
N VAL A 74 8.78 13.76 -4.07
CA VAL A 74 7.82 13.47 -5.14
C VAL A 74 6.49 14.20 -4.94
N ASP A 75 5.76 14.38 -6.04
CA ASP A 75 4.36 14.82 -5.98
C ASP A 75 3.45 13.66 -5.53
N TRP A 76 2.83 13.83 -4.36
CA TRP A 76 1.95 12.83 -3.76
C TRP A 76 0.55 12.78 -4.40
N SER A 77 0.17 13.76 -5.24
CA SER A 77 -1.16 13.83 -5.86
C SER A 77 -1.48 12.61 -6.76
N LYS A 78 -0.45 11.90 -7.21
CA LYS A 78 -0.54 10.70 -8.06
C LYS A 78 -0.08 9.42 -7.36
N ILE A 79 0.04 9.44 -6.03
CA ILE A 79 0.48 8.30 -5.24
C ILE A 79 -0.70 7.72 -4.44
N VAL A 80 -0.74 6.39 -4.40
CA VAL A 80 -1.51 5.60 -3.43
C VAL A 80 -0.52 4.78 -2.64
N VAL A 81 -0.66 4.76 -1.31
CA VAL A 81 0.12 3.84 -0.49
C VAL A 81 -0.69 2.57 -0.29
N ALA A 82 -0.11 1.42 -0.64
CA ALA A 82 -0.68 0.11 -0.32
C ALA A 82 0.08 -0.49 0.87
N TYR A 83 -0.59 -0.59 2.01
CA TYR A 83 -0.05 -1.33 3.16
C TYR A 83 -0.36 -2.81 3.02
N GLU A 84 0.68 -3.61 2.85
CA GLU A 84 0.61 -5.05 2.59
C GLU A 84 1.41 -5.80 3.66
N PRO A 85 0.81 -6.16 4.82
CA PRO A 85 1.49 -7.02 5.78
C PRO A 85 1.86 -8.33 5.08
N VAL A 86 3.16 -8.56 4.86
CA VAL A 86 3.65 -9.60 3.94
C VAL A 86 3.21 -10.99 4.41
N TRP A 87 3.11 -11.15 5.73
CA TRP A 87 2.64 -12.36 6.38
C TRP A 87 1.16 -12.68 6.16
N ALA A 88 0.37 -11.73 5.63
CA ALA A 88 -1.04 -11.89 5.31
C ALA A 88 -1.31 -12.04 3.79
N ILE A 89 -0.28 -12.08 2.95
CA ILE A 89 -0.42 -12.20 1.49
C ILE A 89 -0.44 -13.68 1.10
N GLY A 90 -1.60 -14.19 0.64
CA GLY A 90 -1.72 -15.55 0.11
C GLY A 90 -1.53 -16.69 1.13
N THR A 91 -1.39 -16.37 2.42
CA THR A 91 -1.16 -17.35 3.49
C THR A 91 -2.46 -17.85 4.16
N GLY A 92 -3.60 -17.22 3.85
CA GLY A 92 -4.87 -17.44 4.56
C GLY A 92 -4.91 -16.82 5.96
N LYS A 93 -3.78 -16.32 6.48
CA LYS A 93 -3.76 -15.44 7.65
C LYS A 93 -4.15 -14.04 7.20
N THR A 94 -5.04 -13.40 7.96
CA THR A 94 -5.49 -12.03 7.67
C THR A 94 -5.23 -11.18 8.90
N ALA A 95 -4.70 -9.97 8.72
CA ALA A 95 -4.66 -9.01 9.81
C ALA A 95 -6.08 -8.71 10.29
N SER A 96 -6.28 -8.58 11.60
CA SER A 96 -7.58 -8.13 12.09
C SER A 96 -7.85 -6.71 11.58
N PRO A 97 -9.13 -6.30 11.43
CA PRO A 97 -9.44 -4.93 11.04
C PRO A 97 -8.79 -3.88 11.93
N GLU A 98 -8.59 -4.16 13.22
CA GLU A 98 -7.91 -3.31 14.19
C GLU A 98 -6.42 -3.19 13.90
N GLN A 99 -5.75 -4.31 13.57
CA GLN A 99 -4.33 -4.30 13.18
C GLN A 99 -4.11 -3.51 11.88
N ALA A 100 -5.02 -3.67 10.91
CA ALA A 100 -4.96 -2.91 9.66
C ALA A 100 -5.19 -1.41 9.89
N GLN A 101 -6.21 -1.05 10.69
CA GLN A 101 -6.47 0.34 11.07
C GLN A 101 -5.28 0.98 11.79
N GLU A 102 -4.71 0.29 12.76
CA GLU A 102 -3.55 0.76 13.53
C GLU A 102 -2.36 1.09 12.61
N ALA A 103 -2.03 0.20 11.67
CA ALA A 103 -0.94 0.44 10.73
C ALA A 103 -1.23 1.61 9.78
N HIS A 104 -2.47 1.74 9.30
CA HIS A 104 -2.89 2.84 8.44
C HIS A 104 -2.84 4.20 9.15
N GLU A 105 -3.28 4.25 10.41
CA GLU A 105 -3.18 5.45 11.26
C GLU A 105 -1.71 5.90 11.38
N TRP A 106 -0.80 4.97 11.68
CA TRP A 106 0.63 5.29 11.75
C TRP A 106 1.21 5.79 10.44
N ILE A 107 0.81 5.22 9.31
CA ILE A 107 1.23 5.68 7.98
C ILE A 107 0.71 7.10 7.73
N ARG A 108 -0.54 7.39 8.08
CA ARG A 108 -1.12 8.72 7.91
C ARG A 108 -0.44 9.77 8.80
N GLU A 109 -0.17 9.42 10.06
CA GLU A 109 0.62 10.25 10.98
C GLU A 109 2.03 10.53 10.44
N PHE A 110 2.70 9.51 9.90
CA PHE A 110 4.01 9.67 9.28
C PHE A 110 3.98 10.64 8.10
N LEU A 111 3.00 10.51 7.20
CA LEU A 111 2.85 11.44 6.07
C LEU A 111 2.58 12.87 6.53
N LYS A 112 1.81 13.03 7.61
CA LYS A 112 1.52 14.34 8.21
C LYS A 112 2.79 15.00 8.74
N GLU A 113 3.61 14.24 9.45
CA GLU A 113 4.85 14.73 10.06
C GLU A 113 5.94 14.99 9.02
N LYS A 114 6.13 14.07 8.07
CA LYS A 114 7.26 14.11 7.14
C LYS A 114 7.01 14.88 5.86
N VAL A 115 5.74 15.05 5.47
CA VAL A 115 5.38 15.72 4.21
C VAL A 115 4.51 16.94 4.48
N SER A 116 3.24 16.75 4.86
CA SER A 116 2.32 17.80 5.28
C SER A 116 0.97 17.23 5.71
N GLN A 117 0.19 18.02 6.45
CA GLN A 117 -1.21 17.70 6.75
C GLN A 117 -2.07 17.49 5.49
N ASP A 118 -1.84 18.27 4.44
CA ASP A 118 -2.59 18.16 3.18
C ASP A 118 -2.33 16.81 2.50
N VAL A 119 -1.05 16.45 2.35
CA VAL A 119 -0.66 15.14 1.79
C VAL A 119 -1.23 13.99 2.61
N ALA A 120 -1.17 14.06 3.94
CA ALA A 120 -1.72 13.02 4.80
C ALA A 120 -3.24 12.87 4.67
N SER A 121 -3.95 13.96 4.41
CA SER A 121 -5.42 13.95 4.29
C SER A 121 -5.88 13.46 2.92
N ASN A 122 -5.10 13.73 1.86
CA ASN A 122 -5.47 13.44 0.48
C ASN A 122 -4.88 12.13 -0.06
N THR A 123 -3.76 11.64 0.51
CA THR A 123 -3.17 10.37 0.09
C THR A 123 -4.06 9.22 0.53
N ARG A 124 -4.49 8.42 -0.45
CA ARG A 124 -5.24 7.18 -0.17
C ARG A 124 -4.28 6.13 0.36
N ILE A 125 -4.62 5.53 1.48
CA ILE A 125 -3.91 4.41 2.08
C ILE A 125 -4.82 3.19 1.98
N ILE A 126 -4.46 2.25 1.11
CA ILE A 126 -5.25 1.05 0.81
C ILE A 126 -4.63 -0.18 1.48
N TYR A 127 -5.47 -1.12 1.91
CA TYR A 127 -5.02 -2.36 2.54
C TYR A 127 -4.84 -3.46 1.49
N GLY A 128 -3.68 -4.12 1.47
CA GLY A 128 -3.33 -5.17 0.50
C GLY A 128 -3.02 -6.54 1.10
N GLY A 129 -3.45 -6.81 2.34
CA GLY A 129 -3.44 -8.18 2.88
C GLY A 129 -4.52 -9.07 2.25
N SER A 130 -4.85 -10.21 2.89
CA SER A 130 -5.88 -11.14 2.43
C SER A 130 -7.32 -10.55 2.49
N VAL A 131 -7.67 -9.72 1.50
CA VAL A 131 -9.02 -9.18 1.31
C VAL A 131 -9.90 -10.17 0.56
N THR A 132 -11.10 -10.39 1.08
CA THR A 132 -12.12 -11.27 0.52
C THR A 132 -13.48 -10.56 0.57
N ALA A 133 -14.47 -11.08 -0.15
CA ALA A 133 -15.83 -10.54 -0.09
C ALA A 133 -16.43 -10.58 1.33
N ASP A 134 -16.01 -11.55 2.15
CA ASP A 134 -16.55 -11.75 3.50
C ASP A 134 -15.98 -10.74 4.52
N ASN A 135 -14.76 -10.24 4.31
CA ASN A 135 -14.09 -9.34 5.26
C ASN A 135 -13.98 -7.88 4.79
N ALA A 136 -14.21 -7.60 3.50
CA ALA A 136 -14.04 -6.27 2.94
C ALA A 136 -14.95 -5.21 3.59
N ALA A 137 -16.18 -5.58 3.97
CA ALA A 137 -17.11 -4.65 4.62
C ALA A 137 -16.62 -4.20 6.01
N GLU A 138 -16.06 -5.10 6.82
CA GLU A 138 -15.54 -4.75 8.14
C GLU A 138 -14.24 -3.95 8.06
N LEU A 139 -13.36 -4.28 7.10
CA LEU A 139 -12.16 -3.50 6.82
C LEU A 139 -12.51 -2.10 6.29
N GLY A 140 -13.51 -2.00 5.41
CA GLY A 140 -13.94 -0.73 4.81
C GLY A 140 -14.60 0.26 5.78
N LYS A 141 -15.01 -0.20 6.97
CA LYS A 141 -15.54 0.66 8.05
C LYS A 141 -14.44 1.38 8.85
N LYS A 142 -13.18 1.02 8.66
CA LYS A 142 -12.06 1.59 9.40
C LYS A 142 -11.70 2.98 8.83
N GLY A 143 -11.48 3.94 9.74
CA GLY A 143 -11.39 5.36 9.39
C GLY A 143 -10.24 5.71 8.45
N ASP A 144 -9.12 4.98 8.55
CA ASP A 144 -7.91 5.24 7.77
C ASP A 144 -7.69 4.26 6.62
N ILE A 145 -8.62 3.33 6.39
CA ILE A 145 -8.56 2.38 5.26
C ILE A 145 -9.37 2.95 4.09
N ASP A 146 -8.67 3.42 3.07
CA ASP A 146 -9.28 4.13 1.92
C ASP A 146 -9.71 3.21 0.77
N GLY A 147 -9.42 1.91 0.87
CA GLY A 147 -9.72 0.91 -0.15
C GLY A 147 -8.80 -0.30 -0.05
N PHE A 148 -8.72 -1.06 -1.14
CA PHE A 148 -8.02 -2.35 -1.17
C PHE A 148 -7.11 -2.53 -2.38
N LEU A 149 -5.97 -3.19 -2.18
CA LEU A 149 -5.17 -3.81 -3.23
C LEU A 149 -5.42 -5.31 -3.19
N VAL A 150 -6.20 -5.84 -4.14
CA VAL A 150 -6.73 -7.20 -4.05
C VAL A 150 -5.98 -8.15 -4.97
N GLY A 151 -5.34 -9.17 -4.39
CA GLY A 151 -4.67 -10.25 -5.13
C GLY A 151 -5.65 -11.28 -5.69
N GLY A 152 -5.62 -12.52 -5.18
CA GLY A 152 -6.37 -13.65 -5.77
C GLY A 152 -7.89 -13.48 -5.87
N ALA A 153 -8.52 -12.66 -5.01
CA ALA A 153 -9.95 -12.38 -5.11
C ALA A 153 -10.32 -11.47 -6.30
N SER A 154 -9.36 -10.72 -6.88
CA SER A 154 -9.59 -9.92 -8.10
C SER A 154 -9.87 -10.78 -9.34
N LEU A 155 -9.48 -12.05 -9.30
CA LEU A 155 -9.71 -13.02 -10.38
C LEU A 155 -11.06 -13.74 -10.28
N LYS A 156 -11.89 -13.38 -9.29
CA LYS A 156 -13.17 -14.04 -8.99
C LYS A 156 -14.34 -13.09 -9.23
N PRO A 157 -15.55 -13.60 -9.57
CA PRO A 157 -16.76 -12.76 -9.69
C PRO A 157 -17.07 -11.96 -8.43
N ASP A 158 -16.72 -12.50 -7.26
CA ASP A 158 -16.90 -11.86 -5.96
C ASP A 158 -16.09 -10.57 -5.77
N PHE A 159 -15.15 -10.24 -6.66
CA PHE A 159 -14.42 -8.97 -6.63
C PHE A 159 -15.37 -7.76 -6.62
N VAL A 160 -16.51 -7.85 -7.29
CA VAL A 160 -17.53 -6.79 -7.29
C VAL A 160 -18.10 -6.53 -5.89
N LYS A 161 -18.19 -7.56 -5.04
CA LYS A 161 -18.62 -7.39 -3.64
C LYS A 161 -17.60 -6.58 -2.84
N ILE A 162 -16.31 -6.77 -3.11
CA ILE A 162 -15.23 -6.01 -2.47
C ILE A 162 -15.28 -4.54 -2.91
N ILE A 163 -15.54 -4.27 -4.20
CA ILE A 163 -15.71 -2.91 -4.72
C ILE A 163 -16.88 -2.21 -4.02
N ASN A 164 -17.99 -2.93 -3.80
CA ASN A 164 -19.20 -2.40 -3.17
C ASN A 164 -19.17 -2.42 -1.63
N ALA A 165 -18.03 -2.74 -1.02
CA ALA A 165 -17.93 -2.89 0.43
C ALA A 165 -17.96 -1.55 1.21
N ARG A 166 -17.79 -0.42 0.52
CA ARG A 166 -17.84 0.92 1.11
C ARG A 166 -19.24 1.50 0.92
N SER A 167 -19.99 1.62 2.01
CA SER A 167 -21.30 2.28 2.10
C SER A 167 -21.25 3.47 3.04
#